data_AF-X1VI38-F1
#
_entry.id   AF-X1VI38-F1
#
_cell.length_a   1.000
_cell.length_b   1.000
_cell.length_c   1.000
_cell.angle_alpha   90.00
_cell.angle_beta   90.00
_cell.angle_gamma   90.00
#
_symmetry.space_group_name_H-M   'P 1'
#
loop_
_entity.id
_entity.type
_entity.pdbx_description
1 polymer ?
#
loop_
_entity_poly.entity_id
_entity_poly.type
_entity_poly.pdbx_seq_one_letter_code
_entity_poly.pdbx_strand_id
1 'polypeptide(L)'
;MNKIEGENVLTWENISEYIGGKIKSLSSAKKTSGIALILHTWLSNEELFLLHKIFKDDLKVEKIFFADLPQGEADGYLLTSEPSPNRRGAQEIGFDIKAVDLGAMADGTDFLLAFGPFLSGLFSPKDIKAALTKIKRKVL
;
A
#
# COMPACT_ATOMS: atom_id res chain seq x y z
N MET A 1 2.60 -9.13 44.84
CA MET A 1 3.80 -9.07 43.99
C MET A 1 3.51 -9.97 42.78
N ASN A 2 3.53 -9.59 41.52
CA ASN A 2 3.72 -8.34 40.79
C ASN A 2 3.02 -8.50 39.42
N LYS A 3 2.61 -7.38 38.82
CA LYS A 3 1.95 -7.19 37.52
C LYS A 3 2.52 -8.04 36.36
N ILE A 4 1.62 -8.47 35.46
CA ILE A 4 1.76 -8.34 34.00
C ILE A 4 0.36 -7.95 33.46
N GLU A 5 -0.08 -6.70 33.65
CA GLU A 5 -0.26 -5.69 32.58
C GLU A 5 -0.55 -6.25 31.18
N GLY A 6 -1.72 -5.88 30.63
CA GLY A 6 -2.33 -6.41 29.41
C GLY A 6 -1.41 -6.46 28.20
N GLU A 7 -1.10 -7.67 27.77
CA GLU A 7 -0.67 -7.92 26.40
C GLU A 7 -1.88 -7.73 25.49
N ASN A 8 -1.86 -6.66 24.70
CA ASN A 8 -2.79 -6.46 23.60
C ASN A 8 -2.58 -7.59 22.58
N VAL A 9 -3.38 -8.66 22.70
CA VAL A 9 -3.35 -9.76 21.74
C VAL A 9 -3.72 -9.18 20.37
N LEU A 10 -2.79 -9.28 19.41
CA LEU A 10 -3.01 -8.92 18.02
C LEU A 10 -3.97 -9.95 17.41
N THR A 11 -5.26 -9.64 17.44
CA THR A 11 -6.28 -10.38 16.70
C THR A 11 -6.66 -9.65 15.42
N TRP A 12 -7.24 -10.38 14.47
CA TRP A 12 -7.75 -9.78 13.23
C TRP A 12 -8.85 -8.76 13.49
N GLU A 13 -9.68 -8.97 14.50
CA GLU A 13 -10.72 -8.04 14.93
C GLU A 13 -10.10 -6.73 15.39
N ASN A 14 -9.12 -6.79 16.31
CA ASN A 14 -8.46 -5.60 16.85
C ASN A 14 -7.72 -4.82 15.75
N ILE A 15 -7.07 -5.51 14.80
CA ILE A 15 -6.39 -4.88 13.67
C ILE A 15 -7.41 -4.22 12.73
N SER A 16 -8.49 -4.92 12.40
CA SER A 16 -9.53 -4.40 11.51
C SER A 16 -10.24 -3.19 12.10
N GLU A 17 -10.56 -3.22 13.41
CA GLU A 17 -11.13 -2.09 14.14
C GLU A 17 -10.15 -0.90 14.16
N TYR A 18 -8.87 -1.15 14.41
CA TYR A 18 -7.85 -0.12 14.40
C TYR A 18 -7.73 0.56 13.02
N ILE A 19 -7.61 -0.23 11.95
CA ILE A 19 -7.49 0.28 10.58
C ILE A 19 -8.77 1.04 10.20
N GLY A 20 -9.94 0.44 10.39
CA GLY A 20 -11.23 1.03 10.09
C GLY A 20 -11.46 2.33 10.85
N GLY A 21 -11.16 2.35 12.15
CA GLY A 21 -11.25 3.55 12.99
C GLY A 21 -10.34 4.68 12.52
N LYS A 22 -9.12 4.34 12.06
CA LYS A 22 -8.18 5.35 11.54
C LYS A 22 -8.63 5.92 10.20
N ILE A 23 -9.06 5.07 9.27
CA ILE A 23 -9.59 5.49 7.97
C ILE A 23 -10.81 6.39 8.18
N LYS A 24 -11.76 5.98 9.04
CA LYS A 24 -12.95 6.76 9.36
C LYS A 24 -12.59 8.13 9.96
N SER A 25 -11.65 8.17 10.91
CA SER A 25 -11.19 9.42 11.52
C SER A 25 -10.59 10.39 10.49
N LEU A 26 -9.75 9.91 9.56
CA LEU A 26 -9.18 10.74 8.51
C LEU A 26 -10.24 11.21 7.50
N SER A 27 -11.15 10.32 7.12
CA SER A 27 -12.27 10.61 6.21
C SER A 27 -13.21 11.68 6.78
N SER A 28 -13.68 11.51 8.02
CA SER A 28 -14.55 12.48 8.69
C SER A 28 -13.88 13.85 8.89
N ALA A 29 -12.55 13.88 9.03
CA ALA A 29 -11.78 15.12 9.12
C ALA A 29 -11.41 15.73 7.75
N LYS A 30 -11.83 15.13 6.62
CA LYS A 30 -11.44 15.50 5.25
C LYS A 30 -9.92 15.54 5.03
N LYS A 31 -9.19 14.62 5.68
CA LYS A 31 -7.73 14.47 5.62
C LYS A 31 -7.30 13.19 4.89
N THR A 32 -8.07 12.77 3.88
CA THR A 32 -7.74 11.57 3.09
C THR A 32 -6.50 11.74 2.22
N SER A 33 -6.06 12.98 1.95
CA SER A 33 -4.76 13.29 1.35
C SER A 33 -3.54 12.86 2.21
N GLY A 34 -3.77 12.63 3.50
CA GLY A 34 -2.78 12.06 4.42
C GLY A 34 -2.72 10.54 4.40
N ILE A 35 -3.56 9.86 3.61
CA ILE A 35 -3.51 8.42 3.40
C ILE A 35 -2.63 8.13 2.19
N ALA A 36 -1.71 7.18 2.31
CA ALA A 36 -0.95 6.63 1.19
C ALA A 36 -1.14 5.11 1.11
N LEU A 37 -1.18 4.60 -0.11
CA LEU A 37 -1.20 3.18 -0.42
C LEU A 37 0.04 2.78 -1.21
N ILE A 38 0.59 1.62 -0.86
CA ILE A 38 1.55 0.90 -1.68
C ILE A 38 0.90 -0.41 -2.08
N LEU A 39 0.68 -0.57 -3.38
CA LEU A 39 0.06 -1.74 -4.01
C LEU A 39 1.09 -2.45 -4.89
N HIS A 40 0.71 -3.60 -5.45
CA HIS A 40 1.45 -4.26 -6.51
C HIS A 40 0.48 -5.02 -7.44
N THR A 41 0.84 -5.18 -8.71
CA THR A 41 -0.01 -5.85 -9.70
C THR A 41 0.01 -7.39 -9.58
N TRP A 42 0.65 -7.92 -8.54
CA TRP A 42 0.51 -9.31 -8.10
C TRP A 42 -0.72 -9.57 -7.22
N LEU A 43 -1.41 -8.51 -6.76
CA LEU A 43 -2.74 -8.65 -6.14
C LEU A 43 -3.73 -9.15 -7.20
N SER A 44 -4.75 -9.88 -6.80
CA SER A 44 -5.79 -10.32 -7.72
C SER A 44 -6.58 -9.13 -8.29
N ASN A 45 -7.25 -9.33 -9.43
CA ASN A 45 -8.11 -8.29 -10.01
C ASN A 45 -9.24 -7.89 -9.05
N GLU A 46 -9.77 -8.82 -8.27
CA GLU A 46 -10.79 -8.57 -7.25
C GLU A 46 -10.25 -7.70 -6.11
N GLU A 47 -9.03 -7.99 -5.63
CA GLU A 47 -8.36 -7.18 -4.61
C GLU A 47 -8.09 -5.77 -5.14
N LEU A 48 -7.54 -5.65 -6.35
CA LEU A 48 -7.28 -4.37 -7.00
C LEU A 48 -8.57 -3.57 -7.22
N PHE A 49 -9.63 -4.24 -7.67
CA PHE A 49 -10.95 -3.61 -7.86
C PHE A 49 -11.50 -3.07 -6.54
N LEU A 50 -11.42 -3.86 -5.46
CA LEU A 50 -11.89 -3.43 -4.15
C LEU A 50 -11.06 -2.25 -3.62
N LEU A 51 -9.75 -2.28 -3.79
CA LEU A 51 -8.85 -1.20 -3.40
C LEU A 51 -9.13 0.08 -4.18
N HIS A 52 -9.38 -0.01 -5.49
CA HIS A 52 -9.77 1.13 -6.31
C HIS A 52 -11.08 1.72 -5.79
N LYS A 53 -12.11 0.89 -5.62
CA LYS A 53 -13.42 1.33 -5.16
C LYS A 53 -13.35 2.04 -3.81
N ILE A 54 -12.70 1.43 -2.82
CA ILE A 54 -12.63 1.99 -1.47
C ILE A 54 -11.77 3.25 -1.45
N PHE A 55 -10.54 3.18 -1.96
CA PHE A 55 -9.57 4.24 -1.70
C PHE A 55 -9.58 5.31 -2.79
N LYS A 56 -9.75 4.93 -4.06
CA LYS A 56 -9.78 5.90 -5.16
C LYS A 56 -11.18 6.49 -5.34
N ASP A 57 -12.22 5.66 -5.39
CA ASP A 57 -13.58 6.13 -5.71
C ASP A 57 -14.29 6.72 -4.49
N ASP A 58 -14.29 6.03 -3.35
CA ASP A 58 -15.04 6.47 -2.17
C ASP A 58 -14.25 7.49 -1.33
N LEU A 59 -12.98 7.19 -1.02
CA LEU A 59 -12.14 8.03 -0.14
C LEU A 59 -11.34 9.12 -0.87
N LYS A 60 -11.30 9.08 -2.21
CA LYS A 60 -10.55 10.03 -3.06
C LYS A 60 -9.07 10.16 -2.67
N VAL A 61 -8.43 9.06 -2.30
CA VAL A 61 -7.00 9.00 -2.01
C VAL A 61 -6.21 9.25 -3.30
N GLU A 62 -5.26 10.17 -3.23
CA GLU A 62 -4.43 10.58 -4.36
C GLU A 62 -3.08 9.85 -4.39
N LYS A 63 -2.55 9.50 -3.21
CA LYS A 63 -1.24 8.87 -3.03
C LYS A 63 -1.36 7.34 -3.12
N ILE A 64 -1.49 6.83 -4.34
CA ILE A 64 -1.49 5.39 -4.61
C ILE A 64 -0.28 5.09 -5.48
N PHE A 65 0.58 4.20 -5.01
CA PHE A 65 1.82 3.81 -5.66
C PHE A 65 1.90 2.31 -5.86
N PHE A 66 2.65 1.88 -6.88
CA PHE A 66 2.87 0.48 -7.22
C PHE A 66 4.34 0.10 -7.01
N ALA A 67 4.56 -0.88 -6.13
CA ALA A 67 5.85 -1.50 -5.86
C ALA A 67 6.07 -2.70 -6.79
N ASP A 68 5.79 -2.55 -8.09
CA ASP A 68 6.04 -3.62 -9.05
C ASP A 68 7.54 -3.77 -9.31
N LEU A 69 8.00 -5.00 -9.48
CA LEU A 69 9.37 -5.25 -9.93
C LEU A 69 9.59 -4.69 -11.34
N PRO A 70 10.82 -4.27 -11.68
CA PRO A 70 11.15 -3.82 -13.03
C PRO A 70 10.82 -4.88 -14.08
N GLN A 71 10.61 -4.44 -15.33
CA GLN A 71 10.42 -5.36 -16.44
C GLN A 71 11.63 -6.29 -16.60
N GLY A 72 11.35 -7.55 -16.91
CA GLY A 72 12.35 -8.56 -17.19
C GLY A 72 12.64 -8.68 -18.69
N GLU A 73 13.52 -9.61 -19.04
CA GLU A 73 13.74 -10.00 -20.43
C GLU A 73 12.67 -10.99 -20.89
N ALA A 74 12.13 -10.75 -22.09
CA ALA A 74 11.25 -11.71 -22.75
C ALA A 74 12.10 -12.76 -23.49
N ASP A 75 11.66 -14.02 -23.49
CA ASP A 75 12.35 -15.10 -24.22
C ASP A 75 11.84 -15.28 -25.65
N GLY A 76 10.80 -14.53 -26.05
CA GLY A 76 10.15 -14.65 -27.35
C GLY A 76 9.22 -15.87 -27.49
N TYR A 77 9.00 -16.62 -26.41
CA TYR A 77 8.11 -17.77 -26.34
C TYR A 77 6.99 -17.54 -25.32
N LEU A 78 7.18 -18.00 -24.07
CA LEU A 78 6.17 -17.96 -23.02
C LEU A 78 6.49 -16.93 -21.94
N LEU A 79 7.77 -16.51 -21.79
CA LEU A 79 8.16 -15.49 -20.83
C LEU A 79 7.97 -14.11 -21.44
N THR A 80 7.01 -13.38 -20.88
CA THR A 80 6.78 -11.98 -21.20
C THR A 80 7.71 -11.08 -20.38
N SER A 81 8.09 -9.93 -20.96
CA SER A 81 8.87 -8.91 -20.24
C SER A 81 8.08 -8.25 -19.10
N GLU A 82 6.75 -8.34 -19.14
CA GLU A 82 5.86 -7.99 -18.04
C GLU A 82 5.81 -9.15 -17.02
N PRO A 83 6.39 -8.98 -15.82
CA PRO A 83 6.53 -10.08 -14.86
C PRO A 83 5.27 -10.32 -14.03
N SER A 84 4.25 -9.46 -14.15
CA SER A 84 3.13 -9.43 -13.22
C SER A 84 1.81 -9.81 -13.89
N PRO A 85 1.00 -10.67 -13.26
CA PRO A 85 -0.18 -11.24 -13.90
C PRO A 85 -1.33 -10.23 -14.12
N ASN A 86 -1.47 -9.21 -13.26
CA ASN A 86 -2.67 -8.37 -13.23
C ASN A 86 -2.39 -6.90 -13.56
N ARG A 87 -1.27 -6.57 -14.22
CA ARG A 87 -0.96 -5.18 -14.57
C ARG A 87 -1.96 -4.60 -15.56
N ARG A 88 -2.30 -5.35 -16.61
CA ARG A 88 -3.38 -5.00 -17.54
C ARG A 88 -4.72 -4.82 -16.84
N GLY A 89 -5.07 -5.74 -15.93
CA GLY A 89 -6.29 -5.66 -15.13
C GLY A 89 -6.34 -4.39 -14.26
N ALA A 90 -5.24 -4.03 -13.61
CA ALA A 90 -5.13 -2.78 -12.83
C ALA A 90 -5.37 -1.54 -13.70
N GLN A 91 -4.86 -1.51 -14.93
CA GLN A 91 -5.09 -0.41 -15.88
C GLN A 91 -6.55 -0.34 -16.30
N GLU A 92 -7.18 -1.48 -16.61
CA GLU A 92 -8.60 -1.54 -16.99
C GLU A 92 -9.53 -1.14 -15.84
N ILE A 93 -9.15 -1.43 -14.59
CA ILE A 93 -9.85 -0.95 -13.38
C ILE A 93 -9.76 0.58 -13.24
N GLY A 94 -8.75 1.22 -13.85
CA GLY A 94 -8.57 2.68 -13.85
C GLY A 94 -7.40 3.18 -13.00
N PHE A 95 -6.50 2.29 -12.55
CA PHE A 95 -5.29 2.74 -11.88
C PHE A 95 -4.32 3.42 -12.84
N ASP A 96 -3.81 4.58 -12.43
CA ASP A 96 -2.60 5.16 -12.97
C ASP A 96 -1.40 4.50 -12.25
N ILE A 97 -0.77 3.51 -12.89
CA ILE A 97 0.29 2.68 -12.31
C ILE A 97 1.58 3.49 -12.17
N LYS A 98 1.66 4.27 -11.10
CA LYS A 98 2.85 5.05 -10.72
C LYS A 98 3.78 4.23 -9.86
N ALA A 99 5.04 4.13 -10.26
CA ALA A 99 6.07 3.53 -9.41
C ALA A 99 6.16 4.26 -8.06
N VAL A 100 6.54 3.53 -7.01
CA VAL A 100 6.79 4.12 -5.69
C VAL A 100 7.90 5.16 -5.79
N ASP A 101 7.62 6.38 -5.35
CA ASP A 101 8.60 7.39 -5.00
C ASP A 101 8.59 7.54 -3.48
N LEU A 102 9.68 7.16 -2.80
CA LEU A 102 9.77 7.18 -1.34
C LEU A 102 9.63 8.60 -0.75
N GLY A 103 10.04 9.63 -1.48
CA GLY A 103 9.92 11.02 -1.06
C GLY A 103 8.48 11.49 -1.14
N ALA A 104 7.84 11.32 -2.30
CA ALA A 104 6.45 11.69 -2.51
C ALA A 104 5.48 10.87 -1.64
N MET A 105 5.81 9.61 -1.38
CA MET A 105 5.05 8.73 -0.50
C MET A 105 5.14 9.16 0.96
N ALA A 106 6.32 9.58 1.44
CA ALA A 106 6.49 9.99 2.83
C ALA A 106 5.97 11.41 3.10
N ASP A 107 6.03 12.30 2.12
CA ASP A 107 5.64 13.70 2.28
C ASP A 107 4.16 13.85 2.64
N GLY A 108 3.85 14.53 3.73
CA GLY A 108 2.48 14.77 4.21
C GLY A 108 1.64 13.51 4.48
N THR A 109 2.25 12.33 4.64
CA THR A 109 1.54 11.07 4.88
C THR A 109 1.40 10.79 6.37
N ASP A 110 0.15 10.77 6.84
CA ASP A 110 -0.24 10.47 8.22
C ASP A 110 -0.42 8.95 8.45
N PHE A 111 -0.89 8.25 7.42
CA PHE A 111 -1.24 6.83 7.48
C PHE A 111 -0.89 6.10 6.19
N LEU A 112 -0.02 5.11 6.29
CA LEU A 112 0.38 4.24 5.19
C LEU A 112 -0.24 2.85 5.35
N LEU A 113 -0.85 2.33 4.28
CA LEU A 113 -1.10 0.89 4.13
C LEU A 113 -0.25 0.37 2.96
N ALA A 114 0.59 -0.63 3.23
CA ALA A 114 1.33 -1.35 2.21
C ALA A 114 0.77 -2.76 2.05
N PHE A 115 0.55 -3.15 0.80
CA PHE A 115 0.15 -4.48 0.41
C PHE A 115 1.34 -5.11 -0.29
N GLY A 116 2.07 -5.95 0.43
CA GLY A 116 3.08 -6.85 -0.11
C GLY A 116 4.55 -6.41 0.00
N PRO A 117 5.48 -7.34 -0.31
CA PRO A 117 6.86 -7.27 0.18
C PRO A 117 7.85 -6.54 -0.74
N PHE A 118 7.44 -6.11 -1.93
CA PHE A 118 8.36 -5.77 -3.04
C PHE A 118 9.16 -4.47 -2.86
N LEU A 119 8.92 -3.69 -1.82
CA LEU A 119 9.74 -2.50 -1.53
C LEU A 119 11.22 -2.84 -1.37
N SER A 120 11.54 -4.00 -0.80
CA SER A 120 12.92 -4.47 -0.61
C SER A 120 13.62 -4.88 -1.92
N GLY A 121 12.85 -5.19 -2.96
CA GLY A 121 13.36 -5.44 -4.32
C GLY A 121 13.65 -4.15 -5.10
N LEU A 122 13.11 -3.01 -4.65
CA LEU A 122 13.22 -1.72 -5.34
C LEU A 122 14.17 -0.74 -4.65
N PHE A 123 14.27 -0.81 -3.32
CA PHE A 123 15.01 0.16 -2.52
C PHE A 123 15.89 -0.52 -1.48
N SER A 124 16.97 0.15 -1.09
CA SER A 124 17.80 -0.33 0.00
C SER A 124 17.04 -0.29 1.33
N PRO A 125 17.34 -1.19 2.29
CA PRO A 125 16.73 -1.14 3.63
C PRO A 125 16.93 0.19 4.34
N LYS A 126 18.06 0.89 4.07
CA LYS A 126 18.36 2.21 4.63
C LYS A 126 17.37 3.25 4.13
N ASP A 127 17.04 3.23 2.84
CA ASP A 127 16.15 4.22 2.22
C ASP A 127 14.69 3.97 2.64
N ILE A 128 14.27 2.71 2.67
CA ILE A 128 12.94 2.32 3.18
C ILE A 128 12.78 2.79 4.64
N LYS A 129 13.78 2.53 5.49
CA LYS A 129 13.76 2.99 6.88
C LYS A 129 13.71 4.51 6.99
N ALA A 130 14.47 5.24 6.17
CA ALA A 130 14.48 6.70 6.15
C ALA A 130 13.12 7.29 5.72
N ALA A 131 12.42 6.66 4.79
CA ALA A 131 11.07 7.07 4.39
C ALA A 131 10.03 6.75 5.47
N LEU A 132 10.01 5.50 5.94
CA LEU A 132 9.01 5.03 6.91
C LEU A 132 9.12 5.67 8.31
N THR A 133 10.25 6.28 8.65
CA THR A 133 10.42 7.01 9.93
C THR A 133 9.72 8.37 9.93
N LYS A 134 9.45 8.95 8.76
CA LYS A 134 8.69 10.20 8.62
C LYS A 134 7.18 10.01 8.77
N ILE A 135 6.71 8.77 8.64
CA ILE A 135 5.29 8.43 8.64
C ILE A 135 4.87 7.97 10.04
N LYS A 136 3.83 8.62 10.57
CA LYS A 136 3.39 8.41 11.95
C LYS A 136 2.80 7.02 12.20
N ARG A 137 2.04 6.48 11.24
CA ARG A 137 1.34 5.20 11.37
C ARG A 137 1.44 4.42 10.07
N LYS A 138 1.73 3.13 10.18
CA LYS A 138 1.98 2.23 9.05
C LYS A 138 1.46 0.84 9.36
N VAL A 139 0.80 0.25 8.38
CA VAL A 139 0.43 -1.16 8.31
C VAL A 139 1.16 -1.72 7.10
N LEU A 140 1.97 -2.76 7.31
CA LEU A 140 2.87 -3.35 6.33
C LEU A 140 2.55 -4.83 6.16
#